data_AF-R9KLT2-F1
#
_entry.id   AF-R9KLT2-F1
#
_cell.length_a   1.000
_cell.length_b   1.000
_cell.length_c   1.000
_cell.angle_alpha   90.00
_cell.angle_beta   90.00
_cell.angle_gamma   90.00
#
_symmetry.space_group_name_H-M   'P 1'
#
loop_
_entity.id
_entity.type
_entity.pdbx_description
1 polymer ?
#
loop_
_entity_poly.entity_id
_entity_poly.type
_entity_poly.pdbx_seq_one_letter_code
_entity_poly.pdbx_strand_id
1 'polypeptide(L)'
;MKNRWIALYVENQVGVLAKVSGLFSGKSYNLQSLTVGTTEDETVSRMTICVTSDDITFEQIKKQLNRMVEVIKVIDLTDMPIHMKEILFAKVKNCTVEEKAELFQIAQVFHVEVSDIGTDSVLLESKMTERRNNELIDLLRSKYKHIEIVRGGAVAIESISTSCAGRAEYFRLAHQKK
;
A
#
# COMPACT_ATOMS: atom_id res chain seq x y z
N MET A 1 -7.43 18.88 -4.74
CA MET A 1 -7.49 17.42 -4.48
C MET A 1 -6.08 16.88 -4.42
N LYS A 2 -5.71 16.16 -3.35
CA LYS A 2 -4.41 15.47 -3.26
C LYS A 2 -4.57 14.08 -2.65
N ASN A 3 -3.61 13.20 -2.88
CA ASN A 3 -3.57 11.89 -2.23
C ASN A 3 -3.24 12.06 -0.75
N ARG A 4 -4.02 11.36 0.08
CA ARG A 4 -3.90 11.34 1.53
C ARG A 4 -3.71 9.91 2.00
N TRP A 5 -2.90 9.75 3.03
CA TRP A 5 -2.54 8.45 3.54
C TRP A 5 -2.96 8.33 4.99
N ILE A 6 -3.65 7.25 5.33
CA ILE A 6 -4.08 6.92 6.69
C ILE A 6 -3.58 5.53 7.03
N ALA A 7 -3.00 5.36 8.21
CA ALA A 7 -2.87 4.06 8.84
C ALA A 7 -3.93 3.88 9.92
N LEU A 8 -4.63 2.76 9.91
CA LEU A 8 -5.62 2.37 10.92
C LEU A 8 -5.14 1.14 11.65
N TYR A 9 -5.29 1.13 12.97
CA TYR A 9 -5.26 -0.09 13.77
C TYR A 9 -6.69 -0.41 14.15
N VAL A 10 -7.12 -1.64 13.89
CA VAL A 10 -8.51 -2.07 14.09
C VAL A 10 -8.52 -3.46 14.72
N GLU A 11 -9.63 -3.80 15.37
CA GLU A 11 -9.84 -5.16 15.87
C GLU A 11 -9.82 -6.17 14.71
N ASN A 12 -9.12 -7.29 14.91
CA ASN A 12 -9.05 -8.36 13.92
C ASN A 12 -10.27 -9.30 14.04
N GLN A 13 -11.44 -8.77 13.68
CA GLN A 13 -12.72 -9.49 13.72
C GLN A 13 -13.43 -9.51 12.36
N VAL A 14 -14.28 -10.50 12.17
CA VAL A 14 -15.09 -10.64 10.95
C VAL A 14 -15.97 -9.39 10.76
N GLY A 15 -15.95 -8.85 9.54
CA GLY A 15 -16.76 -7.70 9.15
C GLY A 15 -16.14 -6.33 9.41
N VAL A 16 -15.03 -6.23 10.14
CA VAL A 16 -14.33 -4.95 10.39
C VAL A 16 -13.85 -4.33 9.07
N LEU A 17 -13.22 -5.11 8.19
CA LEU A 17 -12.82 -4.66 6.87
C LEU A 17 -14.01 -4.09 6.08
N ALA A 18 -15.14 -4.80 6.07
CA ALA A 18 -16.35 -4.39 5.35
C ALA A 18 -16.94 -3.07 5.90
N LYS A 19 -16.91 -2.88 7.22
CA LYS A 19 -17.34 -1.63 7.87
C LYS A 19 -16.44 -0.46 7.47
N VAL A 20 -15.12 -0.65 7.52
CA VAL A 20 -14.15 0.38 7.15
C VAL A 20 -14.29 0.72 5.66
N SER A 21 -14.29 -0.28 4.76
CA SER A 21 -14.46 -0.04 3.33
C SER A 21 -15.83 0.59 3.00
N GLY A 22 -16.87 0.21 3.74
CA GLY A 22 -18.23 0.74 3.61
C GLY A 22 -18.35 2.24 3.87
N LEU A 23 -17.53 2.79 4.77
CA LEU A 23 -17.45 4.23 5.00
C LEU A 23 -16.96 4.98 3.75
N PHE A 24 -16.01 4.41 3.02
CA PHE A 24 -15.48 5.03 1.80
C PHE A 24 -16.48 4.93 0.65
N SER A 25 -17.12 3.77 0.47
CA SER A 25 -18.12 3.59 -0.59
C SER A 25 -19.40 4.40 -0.35
N GLY A 26 -19.89 4.46 0.90
CA GLY A 26 -21.17 5.10 1.24
C GLY A 26 -21.22 6.60 0.99
N LYS A 27 -20.06 7.26 0.89
CA LYS A 27 -19.94 8.69 0.60
C LYS A 27 -19.23 9.00 -0.71
N SER A 28 -19.00 7.97 -1.54
CA SER A 28 -18.27 8.10 -2.81
C SER A 28 -16.90 8.74 -2.63
N TYR A 29 -16.20 8.44 -1.52
CA TYR A 29 -14.83 8.88 -1.35
C TYR A 29 -13.95 8.15 -2.36
N ASN A 30 -13.03 8.88 -2.97
CA ASN A 30 -12.15 8.35 -4.00
C ASN A 30 -11.01 7.51 -3.38
N LEU A 31 -11.35 6.28 -2.98
CA LEU A 31 -10.42 5.30 -2.43
C LEU A 31 -9.49 4.79 -3.54
N GLN A 32 -8.20 5.08 -3.41
CA GLN A 32 -7.17 4.70 -4.38
C GLN A 32 -6.55 3.35 -4.05
N SER A 33 -6.28 3.09 -2.77
CA SER A 33 -5.78 1.79 -2.31
C SER A 33 -6.16 1.54 -0.86
N LEU A 34 -6.31 0.26 -0.53
CA LEU A 34 -6.49 -0.23 0.83
C LEU A 34 -5.74 -1.55 0.95
N THR A 35 -4.79 -1.61 1.88
CA THR A 35 -4.12 -2.85 2.28
C THR A 35 -4.45 -3.15 3.72
N VAL A 36 -4.51 -4.43 4.08
CA VAL A 36 -4.77 -4.90 5.44
C VAL A 36 -3.87 -6.09 5.74
N GLY A 37 -3.33 -6.14 6.95
CA GLY A 37 -2.61 -7.29 7.47
C GLY A 37 -2.64 -7.30 8.98
N THR A 38 -2.59 -8.50 9.57
CA THR A 38 -2.45 -8.70 11.01
C THR A 38 -1.12 -8.15 11.50
N THR A 39 -1.11 -7.57 12.70
CA THR A 39 0.12 -7.06 13.32
C THR A 39 0.83 -8.16 14.12
N GLU A 40 1.82 -7.81 14.93
CA GLU A 40 2.45 -8.69 15.91
C GLU A 40 1.49 -9.19 16.99
N ASP A 41 0.36 -8.50 17.17
CA ASP A 41 -0.77 -8.91 18.00
C ASP A 41 -1.85 -9.46 17.07
N GLU A 42 -2.12 -10.77 17.14
CA GLU A 42 -3.10 -11.44 16.28
C GLU A 42 -4.53 -10.91 16.43
N THR A 43 -4.82 -10.20 17.53
CA THR A 43 -6.12 -9.57 17.76
C THR A 43 -6.26 -8.21 17.07
N VAL A 44 -5.19 -7.71 16.45
CA VAL A 44 -5.13 -6.39 15.80
C VAL A 44 -4.73 -6.52 14.33
N SER A 45 -5.49 -5.84 13.49
CA SER A 45 -5.15 -5.65 12.07
C SER A 45 -4.75 -4.21 11.82
N ARG A 46 -3.78 -4.02 10.93
CA ARG A 46 -3.35 -2.70 10.47
C ARG A 46 -3.72 -2.51 9.00
N MET A 47 -4.41 -1.40 8.72
CA MET A 47 -4.76 -1.01 7.36
C MET A 47 -3.93 0.19 6.91
N THR A 48 -3.49 0.19 5.66
CA THR A 48 -2.95 1.39 4.99
C THR A 48 -3.91 1.80 3.89
N ILE A 49 -4.38 3.05 3.94
CA ILE A 49 -5.42 3.57 3.06
C ILE A 49 -4.89 4.80 2.33
N CYS A 50 -5.07 4.82 1.01
CA CYS A 50 -4.89 5.99 0.16
C CYS A 50 -6.25 6.50 -0.32
N VAL A 51 -6.53 7.78 -0.10
CA VAL A 51 -7.75 8.45 -0.58
C VAL A 51 -7.40 9.78 -1.22
N THR A 52 -8.03 10.11 -2.33
CA THR A 52 -7.88 11.43 -2.96
C THR A 52 -8.97 12.37 -2.45
N SER A 53 -8.60 13.44 -1.75
CA SER A 53 -9.56 14.38 -1.17
C SER A 53 -8.98 15.80 -0.99
N ASP A 54 -9.85 16.77 -0.71
CA ASP A 54 -9.49 18.07 -0.12
C ASP A 54 -9.30 17.95 1.41
N ASP A 55 -8.82 19.02 2.05
CA ASP A 55 -8.56 19.06 3.49
C ASP A 55 -9.82 18.86 4.33
N ILE A 56 -10.94 19.48 3.95
CA ILE A 56 -12.20 19.43 4.71
C ILE A 56 -12.75 18.01 4.70
N THR A 57 -12.81 17.40 3.51
CA THR A 57 -13.26 16.01 3.34
C THR A 57 -12.34 15.05 4.10
N PHE A 58 -11.03 15.28 4.07
CA PHE A 58 -10.08 14.43 4.77
C PHE A 58 -10.25 14.46 6.30
N GLU A 59 -10.43 15.64 6.87
CA GLU A 59 -10.70 15.80 8.30
C GLU A 59 -12.02 15.11 8.70
N GLN A 60 -13.03 15.15 7.83
CA GLN A 60 -14.28 14.41 8.07
C GLN A 60 -14.04 12.90 8.07
N ILE A 61 -13.29 12.36 7.11
CA ILE A 61 -12.91 10.95 7.06
C ILE A 61 -12.23 10.53 8.37
N LYS A 62 -11.21 11.28 8.82
CA LYS A 62 -10.51 11.00 10.08
C LYS A 62 -11.46 11.02 11.28
N LYS A 63 -12.36 12.00 11.37
CA LYS A 63 -13.34 12.08 12.46
C LYS A 63 -14.31 10.90 12.46
N GLN A 64 -14.73 10.42 11.30
CA GLN A 64 -15.62 9.27 11.21
C GLN A 64 -14.92 7.96 11.59
N LEU A 65 -13.68 7.76 11.12
CA LEU A 65 -12.87 6.60 11.49
C LEU A 65 -12.61 6.55 13.01
N ASN A 66 -12.31 7.69 13.63
CA ASN A 66 -12.12 7.76 15.10
C ASN A 66 -13.40 7.47 15.92
N ARG A 67 -14.59 7.51 15.29
CA ARG A 67 -15.87 7.20 15.96
C ARG A 67 -16.29 5.75 15.81
N MET A 68 -15.62 4.99 14.95
CA MET A 68 -15.89 3.56 14.79
C MET A 68 -15.40 2.81 16.02
N VAL A 69 -16.25 1.94 16.57
CA VAL A 69 -15.94 1.19 17.80
C VAL A 69 -14.76 0.26 17.59
N GLU A 70 -14.66 -0.32 16.39
CA GLU A 70 -13.65 -1.31 16.01
C GLU A 70 -12.28 -0.68 15.70
N VAL A 71 -12.20 0.66 15.61
CA VAL A 71 -10.97 1.39 15.32
C VAL A 71 -10.26 1.71 16.62
N ILE A 72 -9.07 1.13 16.78
CA ILE A 72 -8.20 1.32 17.94
C ILE A 72 -7.42 2.62 17.81
N LYS A 73 -6.91 2.92 16.61
CA LYS A 73 -6.07 4.09 16.35
C LYS A 73 -6.15 4.54 14.89
N VAL A 74 -6.18 5.86 14.69
CA VAL A 74 -6.06 6.52 13.37
C VAL A 74 -4.75 7.31 13.34
N ILE A 75 -3.95 7.13 12.29
CA ILE A 75 -2.71 7.88 12.07
C ILE A 75 -2.77 8.52 10.68
N ASP A 76 -2.60 9.83 10.62
CA ASP A 76 -2.45 10.58 9.36
C ASP A 76 -1.00 10.53 8.91
N LEU A 77 -0.74 9.88 7.77
CA LEU A 77 0.60 9.69 7.22
C LEU A 77 0.95 10.74 6.15
N THR A 78 0.04 11.69 5.86
CA THR A 78 0.15 12.52 4.65
C THR A 78 1.38 13.42 4.66
N ASP A 79 1.64 14.08 5.79
CA ASP A 79 2.71 15.08 5.92
C ASP A 79 3.85 14.58 6.83
N MET A 80 3.93 13.26 7.02
CA MET A 80 4.96 12.60 7.83
C MET A 80 6.05 11.97 6.94
N PRO A 81 7.32 11.95 7.39
CA PRO A 81 8.32 11.09 6.79
C PRO A 81 7.90 9.62 6.93
N ILE A 82 7.69 8.96 5.79
CA ILE A 82 7.24 7.57 5.74
C ILE A 82 8.10 6.75 4.77
N HIS A 83 8.23 5.46 5.06
CA HIS A 83 8.62 4.45 4.10
C HIS A 83 7.36 3.82 3.51
N MET A 84 7.26 3.78 2.18
CA MET A 84 6.11 3.23 1.48
C MET A 84 6.57 2.34 0.33
N LYS A 85 6.00 1.15 0.24
CA LYS A 85 6.26 0.18 -0.82
C LYS A 85 5.00 -0.56 -1.21
N GLU A 86 5.00 -1.06 -2.43
CA GLU A 86 3.98 -1.92 -2.99
C GLU A 86 4.66 -3.15 -3.60
N ILE A 87 4.03 -4.31 -3.43
CA ILE A 87 4.40 -5.51 -4.18
C ILE A 87 3.70 -5.54 -5.53
N LEU A 88 4.46 -5.82 -6.58
CA LEU A 88 4.00 -5.95 -7.95
C LEU A 88 4.55 -7.25 -8.53
N PHE A 89 3.67 -8.07 -9.09
CA PHE A 89 4.02 -9.14 -10.01
C PHE A 89 3.66 -8.74 -11.43
N ALA A 90 4.63 -8.83 -12.35
CA ALA A 90 4.44 -8.58 -13.76
C ALA A 90 4.83 -9.81 -14.56
N LYS A 91 3.85 -10.47 -15.15
CA LYS A 91 4.04 -11.65 -16.00
C LYS A 91 4.00 -11.23 -17.46
N VAL A 92 5.09 -11.46 -18.19
CA VAL A 92 5.17 -11.22 -19.62
C VAL A 92 5.11 -12.55 -20.34
N LYS A 93 4.21 -12.69 -21.33
CA LYS A 93 3.94 -13.93 -22.07
C LYS A 93 4.30 -13.78 -23.53
N ASN A 94 4.40 -14.92 -24.22
CA ASN A 94 4.73 -15.05 -25.63
C ASN A 94 6.08 -14.38 -25.99
N CYS A 95 7.06 -14.48 -25.08
CA CYS A 95 8.37 -13.89 -25.25
C CYS A 95 9.29 -14.76 -26.11
N THR A 96 9.97 -14.16 -27.08
CA THR A 96 11.11 -14.78 -27.75
C THR A 96 12.31 -14.89 -26.79
N VAL A 97 13.35 -15.62 -27.20
CA VAL A 97 14.58 -15.75 -26.40
C VAL A 97 15.25 -14.39 -26.19
N GLU A 98 15.23 -13.53 -27.21
CA GLU A 98 15.79 -12.18 -27.19
C GLU A 98 14.99 -11.27 -26.25
N GLU A 99 13.66 -11.34 -26.30
CA GLU A 99 12.78 -10.58 -25.40
C GLU A 99 12.98 -11.00 -23.94
N LYS A 100 13.21 -12.28 -23.68
CA LYS A 100 13.57 -12.74 -22.33
C LYS A 100 14.89 -12.17 -21.87
N ALA A 101 15.93 -12.20 -22.71
CA ALA A 101 17.22 -11.60 -22.40
C ALA A 101 17.09 -10.11 -22.06
N GLU A 102 16.25 -9.38 -22.81
CA GLU A 102 15.92 -7.99 -22.52
C GLU A 102 15.18 -7.83 -21.18
N LEU A 103 14.22 -8.70 -20.87
CA LEU A 103 13.52 -8.68 -19.58
C LEU A 103 14.48 -8.88 -18.40
N PHE A 104 15.51 -9.74 -18.54
CA PHE A 104 16.56 -9.86 -17.52
C PHE A 104 17.36 -8.55 -17.35
N GLN A 105 17.65 -7.84 -18.44
CA GLN A 105 18.33 -6.55 -18.38
C GLN A 105 17.44 -5.49 -17.72
N ILE A 106 16.16 -5.43 -18.09
CA ILE A 106 15.17 -4.54 -17.43
C ILE A 106 15.10 -4.86 -15.94
N ALA A 107 15.09 -6.15 -15.57
CA ALA A 107 15.06 -6.56 -14.18
C ALA A 107 16.28 -6.06 -13.40
N GLN A 108 17.47 -6.14 -13.99
CA GLN A 108 18.71 -5.61 -13.39
C GLN A 108 18.67 -4.09 -13.22
N VAL A 109 18.21 -3.34 -14.23
CA VAL A 109 18.16 -1.87 -14.20
C VAL A 109 17.15 -1.35 -13.19
N PHE A 110 15.98 -1.98 -13.09
CA PHE A 110 14.96 -1.62 -12.12
C PHE A 110 15.21 -2.20 -10.73
N HIS A 111 16.23 -3.05 -10.58
CA HIS A 111 16.52 -3.81 -9.35
C HIS A 111 15.30 -4.61 -8.87
N VAL A 112 14.67 -5.32 -9.81
CA VAL A 112 13.54 -6.22 -9.55
C VAL A 112 13.97 -7.67 -9.75
N GLU A 113 13.28 -8.60 -9.08
CA GLU A 113 13.61 -10.01 -9.09
C GLU A 113 12.89 -10.70 -10.26
N VAL A 114 13.56 -11.65 -10.92
CA VAL A 114 12.89 -12.59 -11.81
C VAL A 114 12.49 -13.79 -10.96
N SER A 115 11.22 -13.88 -10.59
CA SER A 115 10.74 -14.90 -9.65
C SER A 115 10.44 -16.24 -10.31
N ASP A 116 10.11 -16.25 -11.60
CA ASP A 116 9.86 -17.47 -12.37
C ASP A 116 10.08 -17.27 -13.88
N ILE A 117 10.41 -18.34 -14.58
CA ILE A 117 10.67 -18.36 -16.03
C ILE A 117 10.02 -19.61 -16.63
N GLY A 118 9.07 -19.39 -17.55
CA GLY A 118 8.46 -20.44 -18.36
C GLY A 118 9.09 -20.58 -19.74
N THR A 119 8.59 -21.51 -20.55
CA THR A 119 9.06 -21.74 -21.93
C THR A 119 8.92 -20.51 -22.83
N ASP A 120 7.89 -19.69 -22.62
CA ASP A 120 7.56 -18.49 -23.41
C ASP A 120 7.19 -17.29 -22.53
N SER A 121 7.49 -17.35 -21.23
CA SER A 121 7.05 -16.35 -20.26
C SER A 121 8.08 -16.08 -19.17
N VAL A 122 7.98 -14.90 -18.57
CA VAL A 122 8.83 -14.45 -17.45
C VAL A 122 7.95 -13.76 -16.42
N LEU A 123 8.18 -14.06 -15.15
CA LEU A 123 7.54 -13.41 -14.02
C LEU A 123 8.55 -12.51 -13.31
N LEU A 124 8.23 -11.23 -13.22
CA LEU A 124 8.98 -10.24 -12.46
C LEU A 124 8.27 -9.96 -11.13
N GLU A 125 9.05 -9.83 -10.07
CA GLU A 125 8.60 -9.42 -8.74
C GLU A 125 9.30 -8.10 -8.35
N SER A 126 8.50 -7.10 -7.99
CA SER A 126 8.96 -5.77 -7.59
C SER A 126 8.43 -5.38 -6.21
N LYS A 127 9.30 -4.77 -5.39
CA LYS A 127 9.01 -4.25 -4.04
C LYS A 127 9.41 -2.78 -3.94
N MET A 128 8.90 -1.96 -4.86
CA MET A 128 9.23 -0.53 -5.00
C MET A 128 8.07 0.39 -4.61
N THR A 129 8.24 1.70 -4.77
CA THR A 129 7.15 2.67 -4.63
C THR A 129 6.15 2.54 -5.79
N GLU A 130 4.91 2.98 -5.57
CA GLU A 130 3.86 2.98 -6.60
C GLU A 130 4.32 3.68 -7.89
N ARG A 131 5.00 4.83 -7.77
CA ARG A 131 5.56 5.57 -8.91
C ARG A 131 6.53 4.73 -9.73
N ARG A 132 7.47 4.06 -9.08
CA ARG A 132 8.48 3.22 -9.74
C ARG A 132 7.87 1.98 -10.37
N ASN A 133 6.86 1.40 -9.72
CA ASN A 133 6.06 0.31 -10.29
C ASN A 133 5.31 0.77 -11.55
N ASN A 134 4.73 1.98 -11.55
CA ASN A 134 4.07 2.53 -12.74
C ASN A 134 5.07 2.73 -13.90
N GLU A 135 6.26 3.28 -13.64
CA GLU A 135 7.33 3.41 -14.64
C GLU A 135 7.72 2.06 -15.26
N LEU A 136 7.85 1.01 -14.44
CA LEU A 136 8.13 -0.34 -14.92
C LEU A 136 6.98 -0.87 -15.80
N ILE A 137 5.74 -0.72 -15.35
CA ILE A 137 4.54 -1.16 -16.09
C ILE A 137 4.46 -0.46 -17.45
N ASP A 138 4.70 0.84 -17.50
CA ASP A 138 4.65 1.62 -18.74
C ASP A 138 5.75 1.20 -19.72
N LEU A 139 6.97 0.97 -19.22
CA LEU A 139 8.07 0.43 -20.03
C LEU A 139 7.69 -0.94 -20.62
N LEU A 140 7.21 -1.86 -19.78
CA LEU A 140 6.80 -3.19 -20.24
C LEU A 140 5.71 -3.07 -21.31
N ARG A 141 4.66 -2.26 -21.07
CA ARG A 141 3.55 -2.05 -22.02
C ARG A 141 4.00 -1.48 -23.36
N SER A 142 5.03 -0.64 -23.36
CA SER A 142 5.57 -0.07 -24.60
C SER A 142 6.30 -1.10 -25.47
N LYS A 143 6.81 -2.19 -24.88
CA LYS A 143 7.64 -3.19 -25.55
C LYS A 143 6.89 -4.50 -25.82
N TYR A 144 6.04 -4.94 -24.89
CA TYR A 144 5.39 -6.25 -24.94
C TYR A 144 3.87 -6.13 -24.99
N LYS A 145 3.24 -6.99 -25.78
CA LYS A 145 1.78 -6.98 -25.97
C LYS A 145 1.01 -7.78 -24.92
N HIS A 146 1.63 -8.82 -24.36
CA HIS A 146 0.96 -9.78 -23.48
C HIS A 146 1.51 -9.70 -22.06
N ILE A 147 1.01 -8.74 -21.30
CA ILE A 147 1.43 -8.50 -19.91
C ILE A 147 0.23 -8.68 -18.98
N GLU A 148 0.45 -9.40 -17.89
CA GLU A 148 -0.49 -9.59 -16.79
C GLU A 148 0.12 -8.98 -15.52
N ILE A 149 -0.62 -8.10 -14.86
CA ILE A 149 -0.16 -7.32 -13.71
C ILE A 149 -1.00 -7.68 -12.48
N VAL A 150 -0.33 -7.98 -11.36
CA VAL A 150 -0.96 -8.19 -10.06
C VAL A 150 -0.28 -7.29 -9.03
N ARG A 151 -1.06 -6.53 -8.26
CA ARG A 151 -0.57 -5.49 -7.35
C ARG A 151 -1.18 -5.65 -5.96
N GLY A 152 -0.35 -5.56 -4.92
CA GLY A 152 -0.76 -5.75 -3.52
C GLY A 152 -1.13 -4.47 -2.77
N GLY A 153 -1.29 -3.34 -3.46
CA GLY A 153 -1.48 -2.03 -2.84
C GLY A 153 -0.27 -1.57 -2.03
N ALA A 154 -0.30 -0.31 -1.59
CA ALA A 154 0.80 0.24 -0.81
C ALA A 154 0.68 -0.12 0.68
N VAL A 155 1.81 -0.46 1.29
CA VAL A 155 2.01 -0.54 2.73
C VAL A 155 2.97 0.57 3.12
N ALA A 156 2.62 1.34 4.16
CA ALA A 156 3.41 2.47 4.62
C ALA A 156 3.68 2.39 6.11
N ILE A 157 4.82 2.93 6.58
CA ILE A 157 5.17 3.07 7.99
C ILE A 157 5.96 4.36 8.21
N GLU A 158 5.84 4.95 9.39
CA GLU A 158 6.63 6.12 9.79
C GLU A 158 8.13 5.83 9.77
N SER A 159 8.92 6.80 9.33
CA SER A 159 10.37 6.71 9.31
C SER A 159 10.97 6.82 10.73
N ILE A 160 11.98 5.99 11.02
CA ILE A 160 12.64 5.94 12.34
C ILE A 160 13.29 7.28 12.70
N SER A 161 13.79 8.04 11.73
CA SER A 161 14.42 9.35 11.94
C SER A 161 13.54 10.34 12.71
N THR A 162 12.21 10.23 12.61
CA THR A 162 11.25 11.08 13.32
C THR A 162 10.80 10.47 14.66
N SER A 163 10.85 9.14 14.79
CA SER A 163 10.47 8.42 16.02
C SER A 163 11.33 8.75 17.24
N CYS A 164 12.57 9.24 17.03
CA CYS A 164 13.44 9.72 18.10
C CYS A 164 12.95 11.05 18.73
N ALA A 165 12.19 11.87 18.01
CA ALA A 165 11.58 13.08 18.56
C ALA A 165 10.19 12.82 19.17
N GLY A 166 9.44 11.84 18.65
CA GLY A 166 8.06 11.52 19.07
C GLY A 166 7.93 10.52 20.24
N ARG A 167 9.03 9.92 20.72
CA ARG A 167 9.02 8.92 21.81
C ARG A 167 8.39 9.44 23.13
N ALA A 168 8.30 10.76 23.31
CA ALA A 168 7.72 11.37 24.50
C ALA A 168 6.17 11.32 24.55
N GLU A 169 5.47 11.27 23.40
CA GLU A 169 3.99 11.20 23.37
C GLU A 169 3.46 9.77 23.27
N TYR A 170 4.21 8.85 22.63
CA TYR A 170 3.78 7.48 22.41
C TYR A 170 3.54 6.68 23.70
N PHE A 171 4.32 6.93 24.77
CA PHE A 171 4.13 6.26 26.06
C PHE A 171 2.96 6.82 26.89
N ARG A 172 2.49 8.05 26.63
CA ARG A 172 1.36 8.62 27.38
C ARG A 172 0.01 8.06 26.97
N LEU A 173 -0.17 7.72 25.69
CA LEU A 173 -1.45 7.24 25.16
C LEU A 173 -1.70 5.75 25.45
N ALA A 174 -0.65 4.94 25.56
CA ALA A 174 -0.78 3.50 25.88
C ALA A 174 -1.19 3.23 27.35
N HIS A 175 -1.16 4.24 28.23
CA HIS A 175 -1.50 4.11 29.65
C HIS A 175 -2.78 4.83 30.07
N GLN A 176 -3.57 5.40 29.14
CA GLN A 176 -4.84 6.06 29.46
C GLN A 176 -6.10 5.19 29.24
N LYS A 177 -5.95 3.90 28.92
CA LYS A 177 -7.05 2.93 28.99
C LYS A 177 -6.73 1.84 30.01
N LYS A 178 -6.81 2.21 31.29
CA LYS A 178 -7.17 1.33 32.41
C LYS A 178 -8.09 2.11 33.34
#